data_AF-A0A7W7Q676-F1
#
_entry.id   AF-A0A7W7Q676-F1
#
_cell.length_a   1.000
_cell.length_b   1.000
_cell.length_c   1.000
_cell.angle_alpha   90.00
_cell.angle_beta   90.00
_cell.angle_gamma   90.00
#
_symmetry.space_group_name_H-M   'P 1'
#
loop_
_entity.id
_entity.type
_entity.pdbx_description
1 polymer ?
#
loop_
_entity_poly.entity_id
_entity_poly.type
_entity_poly.pdbx_seq_one_letter_code
_entity_poly.pdbx_strand_id
1 'polypeptide(L)'
;MIRAGLIFLAVTQGAAGLIQLFAPKFFYDDFPTSATPWVSLLPPYNEHLMRDVGALTLAYVLVLTAAAIWPEPKLVRVALAANLMFTVPHFIFHATHLDHYPTGSATAQTIALALAVLLPIALLILSVRRRADTH
;
A
#
# COMPACT_ATOMS: atom_id res chain seq x y z
N MET A 1 12.05 -1.31 -15.12
CA MET A 1 12.12 -1.38 -13.64
C MET A 1 11.18 -0.37 -12.97
N ILE A 2 11.42 0.95 -13.03
CA ILE A 2 10.55 1.94 -12.35
C ILE A 2 9.07 1.84 -12.76
N ARG A 3 8.76 1.84 -14.06
CA ARG A 3 7.38 1.71 -14.55
C ARG A 3 6.71 0.42 -14.08
N ALA A 4 7.39 -0.71 -14.14
CA ALA A 4 6.87 -1.99 -13.67
C ALA A 4 6.59 -1.96 -12.15
N GLY A 5 7.47 -1.33 -11.37
CA GLY A 5 7.26 -1.13 -9.93
C GLY A 5 6.07 -0.22 -9.62
N LEU A 6 5.86 0.86 -10.37
CA LEU A 6 4.68 1.72 -10.25
C LEU A 6 3.39 0.97 -10.58
N ILE A 7 3.40 0.17 -11.66
CA ILE A 7 2.25 -0.67 -12.03
C ILE A 7 1.96 -1.68 -10.92
N PHE A 8 2.98 -2.36 -10.40
CA PHE A 8 2.84 -3.31 -9.32
C PHE A 8 2.18 -2.64 -8.09
N LEU A 9 2.70 -1.50 -7.64
CA LEU A 9 2.13 -0.74 -6.53
C LEU A 9 0.69 -0.30 -6.82
N ALA A 10 0.41 0.20 -8.02
CA ALA A 10 -0.94 0.62 -8.41
C ALA A 10 -1.93 -0.55 -8.37
N VAL A 11 -1.53 -1.73 -8.86
CA VAL A 11 -2.38 -2.94 -8.87
C VAL A 11 -2.61 -3.46 -7.46
N THR A 12 -1.57 -3.59 -6.63
CA THR A 12 -1.72 -4.16 -5.28
C THR A 12 -2.53 -3.24 -4.37
N GLN A 13 -2.22 -1.94 -4.36
CA GLN A 13 -2.95 -0.96 -3.56
C GLN A 13 -4.35 -0.73 -4.13
N GLY A 14 -4.49 -0.71 -5.46
CA GLY A 14 -5.78 -0.58 -6.14
C GLY A 14 -6.73 -1.73 -5.83
N ALA A 15 -6.24 -2.98 -5.84
CA ALA A 15 -7.03 -4.14 -5.45
C ALA A 15 -7.55 -4.02 -4.02
N ALA A 16 -6.68 -3.68 -3.06
CA ALA A 16 -7.10 -3.46 -1.67
C ALA A 16 -8.14 -2.32 -1.55
N GLY A 17 -7.87 -1.17 -2.18
CA GLY A 17 -8.75 0.00 -2.15
C GLY A 17 -10.13 -0.25 -2.79
N LEU A 18 -10.18 -1.01 -3.89
CA LEU A 18 -11.44 -1.40 -4.54
C LEU A 18 -12.27 -2.30 -3.62
N ILE A 19 -11.65 -3.30 -2.99
CA ILE A 19 -12.36 -4.21 -2.08
C ILE A 19 -12.84 -3.43 -0.84
N GLN A 20 -12.00 -2.58 -0.26
CA GLN A 20 -12.38 -1.71 0.87
C GLN A 20 -13.55 -0.79 0.52
N LEU A 21 -13.58 -0.20 -0.67
CA LEU A 21 -14.63 0.73 -1.08
C LEU A 21 -15.96 0.02 -1.39
N PHE A 22 -15.91 -1.08 -2.14
CA PHE A 22 -17.11 -1.71 -2.69
C PHE A 22 -17.59 -2.93 -1.91
N ALA A 23 -16.70 -3.61 -1.18
CA ALA A 23 -16.99 -4.79 -0.36
C ALA A 23 -16.33 -4.69 1.04
N PRO A 24 -16.59 -3.60 1.81
CA PRO A 24 -15.86 -3.31 3.05
C PRO A 24 -16.01 -4.40 4.12
N LYS A 25 -17.18 -5.04 4.21
CA LYS A 25 -17.41 -6.11 5.19
C LYS A 25 -16.60 -7.36 4.87
N PHE A 26 -16.55 -7.75 3.59
CA PHE A 26 -15.69 -8.84 3.12
C PHE A 26 -14.21 -8.53 3.37
N PHE A 27 -13.75 -7.29 3.10
CA PHE A 27 -12.38 -6.90 3.44
C PHE A 27 -12.08 -7.05 4.93
N TYR A 28 -13.03 -6.68 5.80
CA TYR A 28 -12.86 -6.80 7.25
C TYR A 28 -12.80 -8.27 7.71
N ASP A 29 -13.72 -9.11 7.21
CA ASP A 29 -13.89 -10.49 7.67
C ASP A 29 -12.87 -11.46 7.06
N ASP A 30 -12.41 -11.20 5.84
CA ASP A 30 -11.74 -12.23 5.02
C ASP A 30 -10.39 -11.79 4.45
N PHE A 31 -9.89 -10.59 4.73
CA PHE A 31 -8.59 -10.17 4.19
C PHE A 31 -7.39 -10.59 5.08
N PRO A 32 -6.30 -11.12 4.50
CA PRO A 32 -6.12 -11.49 3.08
C PRO A 32 -6.81 -12.79 2.68
N THR A 33 -7.13 -13.66 3.63
CA THR A 33 -7.98 -14.85 3.41
C THR A 33 -8.88 -15.07 4.64
N SER A 34 -10.00 -15.77 4.46
CA SER A 34 -10.89 -16.16 5.56
C SER A 34 -10.21 -17.02 6.64
N ALA A 35 -9.12 -17.71 6.29
CA ALA A 35 -8.31 -18.48 7.24
C ALA A 35 -7.35 -17.61 8.06
N THR A 36 -7.02 -16.41 7.58
CA THR A 36 -6.10 -15.47 8.23
C THR A 36 -6.65 -14.05 8.15
N PRO A 37 -7.75 -13.73 8.86
CA PRO A 37 -8.45 -12.45 8.68
C PRO A 37 -7.78 -11.35 9.48
N TRP A 38 -6.66 -10.82 8.96
CA TRP A 38 -5.82 -9.84 9.65
C TRP A 38 -6.61 -8.61 10.10
N VAL A 39 -7.54 -8.14 9.27
CA VAL A 39 -8.25 -6.89 9.52
C VAL A 39 -9.18 -7.00 10.74
N SER A 40 -9.86 -8.14 10.92
CA SER A 40 -10.75 -8.37 12.08
C SER A 40 -10.01 -8.63 13.40
N LEU A 41 -8.68 -8.75 13.39
CA LEU A 41 -7.86 -8.86 14.62
C LEU A 41 -7.58 -7.50 15.27
N LEU A 42 -8.03 -6.40 14.65
CA LEU A 42 -7.87 -5.02 15.08
C LEU A 42 -9.23 -4.45 15.53
N PRO A 43 -9.32 -3.18 15.97
CA PRO A 43 -10.56 -2.60 16.50
C PRO A 43 -11.82 -2.85 15.64
N PRO A 44 -13.02 -2.78 16.25
CA PRO A 44 -14.27 -3.20 15.61
C PRO A 44 -14.56 -2.53 14.26
N TYR A 45 -15.28 -3.26 13.40
CA TYR A 45 -15.68 -2.81 12.07
C TYR A 45 -16.42 -1.46 12.09
N ASN A 46 -16.00 -0.56 11.22
CA ASN A 46 -16.68 0.68 10.90
C ASN A 46 -16.78 0.80 9.37
N GLU A 47 -17.99 0.68 8.82
CA GLU A 47 -18.21 0.69 7.37
C GLU A 47 -17.77 2.00 6.72
N HIS A 48 -18.14 3.13 7.33
CA HIS A 48 -17.80 4.45 6.81
C HIS A 48 -16.28 4.62 6.72
N LEU A 49 -15.57 4.30 7.81
CA LEU A 49 -14.11 4.40 7.85
C LEU A 49 -13.44 3.48 6.83
N MET A 50 -13.92 2.23 6.69
CA MET A 50 -13.36 1.29 5.72
C MET A 50 -13.53 1.78 4.28
N ARG A 51 -14.70 2.34 3.96
CA ARG A 51 -14.97 2.92 2.63
C ARG A 51 -14.12 4.16 2.38
N ASP A 52 -13.95 5.04 3.37
CA ASP A 52 -13.09 6.22 3.28
C ASP A 52 -11.62 5.83 3.03
N VAL A 53 -11.12 4.82 3.75
CA VAL A 53 -9.77 4.28 3.53
C VAL A 53 -9.63 3.71 2.12
N GLY A 54 -10.66 3.00 1.63
CA GLY A 54 -10.71 2.53 0.24
C GLY A 54 -10.65 3.68 -0.77
N ALA A 55 -11.47 4.72 -0.59
CA ALA A 55 -11.52 5.88 -1.46
C ALA A 55 -10.20 6.67 -1.46
N LEU A 56 -9.61 6.93 -0.28
CA LEU A 56 -8.31 7.59 -0.15
C LEU A 56 -7.17 6.75 -0.74
N THR A 57 -7.26 5.42 -0.63
CA THR A 57 -6.33 4.49 -1.27
C THR A 57 -6.39 4.62 -2.78
N LEU A 58 -7.59 4.62 -3.36
CA LEU A 58 -7.78 4.81 -4.79
C LEU A 58 -7.33 6.19 -5.28
N ALA A 59 -7.46 7.22 -4.45
CA ALA A 59 -6.99 8.56 -4.76
C ALA A 59 -5.47 8.61 -5.01
N TYR A 60 -4.65 7.96 -4.17
CA TYR A 60 -3.20 7.92 -4.45
C TYR A 60 -2.83 6.86 -5.51
N VAL A 61 -3.61 5.79 -5.67
CA VAL A 61 -3.44 4.82 -6.78
C VAL A 61 -3.59 5.50 -8.14
N LEU A 62 -4.49 6.49 -8.26
CA LEU A 62 -4.58 7.33 -9.45
C LEU A 62 -3.24 8.02 -9.75
N VAL A 63 -2.56 8.54 -8.73
CA VAL A 63 -1.25 9.20 -8.88
C VAL A 63 -0.16 8.20 -9.30
N LEU A 64 -0.14 7.00 -8.72
CA LEU A 64 0.75 5.90 -9.13
C LEU A 64 0.51 5.50 -10.59
N THR A 65 -0.76 5.41 -11.00
CA THR A 65 -1.16 5.07 -12.36
C THR A 65 -0.74 6.16 -13.35
N ALA A 66 -0.98 7.42 -13.02
CA ALA A 66 -0.54 8.56 -13.81
C ALA A 66 0.98 8.55 -14.01
N ALA A 67 1.76 8.29 -12.95
CA ALA A 67 3.21 8.17 -13.05
C ALA A 67 3.68 6.97 -13.87
N ALA A 68 2.92 5.87 -13.90
CA ALA A 68 3.23 4.72 -14.74
C ALA A 68 3.01 5.03 -16.23
N ILE A 69 1.93 5.74 -16.57
CA ILE A 69 1.58 6.15 -17.93
C ILE A 69 2.55 7.23 -18.42
N TRP A 70 2.73 8.30 -17.63
CA TRP A 70 3.57 9.46 -17.90
C TRP A 70 4.76 9.50 -16.92
N PRO A 71 5.87 8.78 -17.20
CA PRO A 71 6.97 8.61 -16.26
C PRO A 71 7.90 9.82 -16.18
N GLU A 72 7.34 11.00 -15.98
CA GLU A 72 8.10 12.22 -15.74
C GLU A 72 8.80 12.14 -14.37
N PRO A 73 10.09 12.53 -14.25
CA PRO A 73 10.84 12.33 -13.01
C PRO A 73 10.19 12.94 -11.77
N LYS A 74 9.56 14.11 -11.89
CA LYS A 74 8.85 14.77 -10.78
C LYS A 74 7.59 13.99 -10.39
N LEU A 75 6.76 13.60 -11.36
CA LEU A 75 5.53 12.85 -11.12
C LEU A 75 5.81 11.48 -10.49
N VAL A 76 6.83 10.76 -10.97
CA VAL A 76 7.28 9.49 -10.38
C VAL A 76 7.65 9.67 -8.90
N ARG A 77 8.45 10.70 -8.58
CA ARG A 77 8.89 10.95 -7.20
C ARG A 77 7.73 11.33 -6.29
N VAL A 78 6.80 12.16 -6.77
CA VAL A 78 5.58 12.52 -6.05
C VAL A 78 4.71 11.31 -5.79
N ALA A 79 4.51 10.45 -6.80
CA ALA A 79 3.71 9.23 -6.66
C ALA A 79 4.30 8.26 -5.62
N LEU A 80 5.62 8.04 -5.66
CA LEU A 80 6.31 7.19 -4.69
C LEU A 80 6.28 7.79 -3.28
N ALA A 81 6.44 9.11 -3.16
CA ALA A 81 6.31 9.81 -1.88
C ALA A 81 4.89 9.73 -1.31
N ALA A 82 3.86 9.92 -2.14
CA ALA A 82 2.46 9.77 -1.74
C ALA A 82 2.15 8.36 -1.24
N ASN A 83 2.65 7.33 -1.95
CA ASN A 83 2.54 5.95 -1.47
C ASN A 83 3.22 5.76 -0.10
N LEU A 84 4.42 6.30 0.09
CA LEU A 84 5.14 6.21 1.37
C LEU A 84 4.44 6.92 2.52
N MET A 85 3.75 8.04 2.26
CA MET A 85 2.94 8.73 3.27
C MET A 85 1.80 7.86 3.79
N PHE A 86 1.31 6.91 3.00
CA PHE A 86 0.36 5.90 3.47
C PHE A 86 1.08 4.69 4.09
N THR A 87 2.03 4.09 3.38
CA THR A 87 2.58 2.78 3.78
C THR A 87 3.47 2.84 5.02
N VAL A 88 4.19 3.95 5.26
CA VAL A 88 5.07 4.07 6.43
C VAL A 88 4.28 4.15 7.74
N PRO A 89 3.32 5.07 7.92
CA PRO A 89 2.49 5.08 9.14
C PRO A 89 1.71 3.78 9.33
N HIS A 90 1.19 3.21 8.23
CA HIS A 90 0.46 1.94 8.27
C HIS A 90 1.35 0.78 8.73
N PHE A 91 2.57 0.66 8.20
CA PHE A 91 3.55 -0.33 8.67
C PHE A 91 3.89 -0.15 10.15
N ILE A 92 4.15 1.07 10.60
CA ILE A 92 4.49 1.37 12.01
C ILE A 92 3.35 0.95 12.94
N PHE A 93 2.10 1.28 12.57
CA PHE A 93 0.93 0.86 13.35
C PHE A 93 0.89 -0.67 13.50
N HIS A 94 0.93 -1.41 12.41
CA HIS A 94 0.86 -2.88 12.46
C HIS A 94 2.05 -3.51 13.19
N ALA A 95 3.27 -3.00 12.98
CA ALA A 95 4.47 -3.48 13.67
C ALA A 95 4.42 -3.28 15.20
N THR A 96 3.54 -2.39 15.68
CA THR A 96 3.37 -2.08 17.10
C THR A 96 2.05 -2.62 17.69
N HIS A 97 1.22 -3.31 16.90
CA HIS A 97 -0.11 -3.81 17.31
C HIS A 97 -0.29 -5.29 16.95
N LEU A 98 0.63 -6.14 17.45
CA LEU A 98 0.67 -7.57 17.13
C LEU A 98 0.07 -8.48 18.21
N ASP A 99 -0.40 -7.93 19.33
CA ASP A 99 -0.80 -8.71 20.52
C ASP A 99 -1.88 -9.78 20.23
N HIS A 100 -2.75 -9.53 19.24
CA HIS A 100 -3.85 -10.41 18.87
C HIS A 100 -3.54 -11.30 17.65
N TYR A 101 -2.33 -11.21 17.10
CA TYR A 101 -1.93 -11.95 15.92
C TYR A 101 -1.31 -13.31 16.27
N PRO A 102 -1.76 -14.41 15.65
CA PRO A 102 -0.96 -15.63 15.61
C PRO A 102 0.41 -15.34 14.98
N THR A 103 1.48 -15.95 15.48
CA THR A 103 2.87 -15.69 15.03
C THR A 103 3.05 -15.76 13.51
N GLY A 104 2.39 -16.72 12.85
CA GLY A 104 2.42 -16.85 11.39
C GLY A 104 1.80 -15.64 10.68
N SER A 105 0.62 -15.20 11.14
CA SER A 105 -0.05 -14.01 10.62
C SER A 105 0.74 -12.74 10.89
N ALA A 106 1.29 -12.58 12.10
CA ALA A 106 2.14 -11.44 12.45
C ALA A 106 3.34 -11.35 11.49
N THR A 107 4.07 -12.46 11.31
CA THR A 107 5.24 -12.53 10.43
C THR A 107 4.88 -12.21 8.98
N ALA A 108 3.85 -12.86 8.44
CA ALA A 108 3.42 -12.68 7.06
C ALA A 108 2.96 -11.23 6.80
N GLN A 109 2.17 -10.66 7.71
CA GLN A 109 1.74 -9.26 7.63
C GLN A 109 2.93 -8.31 7.68
N THR A 110 3.83 -8.45 8.65
CA THR A 110 4.98 -7.56 8.79
C THR A 110 5.86 -7.59 7.55
N ILE A 111 6.11 -8.77 6.96
CA ILE A 111 6.87 -8.89 5.70
C ILE A 111 6.13 -8.19 4.55
N ALA A 112 4.83 -8.44 4.38
CA ALA A 112 4.05 -7.82 3.32
C ALA A 112 4.07 -6.29 3.41
N LEU A 113 3.89 -5.74 4.61
CA LEU A 113 3.91 -4.30 4.86
C LEU A 113 5.32 -3.70 4.71
N ALA A 114 6.36 -4.42 5.13
CA ALA A 114 7.74 -3.99 4.91
C ALA A 114 8.07 -3.89 3.42
N LEU A 115 7.62 -4.86 2.60
CA LEU A 115 7.79 -4.80 1.14
C LEU A 115 7.07 -3.59 0.53
N ALA A 116 5.87 -3.24 1.03
CA ALA A 116 5.12 -2.06 0.61
C ALA A 116 5.81 -0.72 0.95
N VAL A 117 6.81 -0.73 1.85
CA VAL A 117 7.66 0.41 2.19
C VAL A 117 8.99 0.37 1.42
N LEU A 118 9.67 -0.78 1.41
CA LEU A 118 11.01 -0.91 0.85
C LEU A 118 11.02 -0.77 -0.68
N LEU A 119 10.01 -1.30 -1.37
CA LEU A 119 9.90 -1.19 -2.82
C LEU A 119 9.85 0.30 -3.29
N PRO A 120 8.93 1.15 -2.83
CA PRO A 120 8.89 2.54 -3.26
C PRO A 120 10.14 3.34 -2.85
N ILE A 121 10.78 3.02 -1.72
CA ILE A 121 12.09 3.60 -1.36
C ILE A 121 13.15 3.26 -2.41
N ALA A 122 13.27 1.98 -2.78
CA ALA A 122 14.23 1.54 -3.79
C ALA A 122 13.97 2.22 -5.15
N LEU A 123 12.71 2.30 -5.57
CA LEU A 123 12.31 2.99 -6.80
C LEU A 123 12.63 4.49 -6.74
N LEU A 124 12.44 5.13 -5.58
CA LEU A 124 12.71 6.54 -5.39
C LEU A 124 14.21 6.82 -5.53
N ILE A 125 15.06 6.01 -4.87
CA ILE A 125 16.53 6.09 -5.00
C ILE A 125 16.95 5.92 -6.46
N LEU A 126 16.42 4.91 -7.16
CA LEU A 126 16.71 4.68 -8.57
C LEU A 126 16.28 5.86 -9.46
N SER A 127 15.15 6.50 -9.15
CA SER A 127 14.66 7.67 -9.90
C SER A 127 15.53 8.92 -9.71
N VAL A 128 16.23 9.03 -8.57
CA VAL A 128 17.15 10.13 -8.28
C VAL A 128 18.47 9.90 -9.01
N ARG A 129 19.04 8.69 -8.89
CA ARG A 129 20.33 8.33 -9.54
C ARG A 129 20.28 8.49 -11.06
N ARG A 130 19.24 7.98 -11.71
CA ARG A 130 19.08 8.10 -13.18
C ARG A 130 19.07 9.53 -13.71
N ARG A 131 18.63 10.50 -12.90
CA ARG A 131 18.63 11.91 -13.32
C ARG A 131 20.02 12.55 -13.18
N ALA A 132 20.81 12.10 -12.20
CA ALA A 132 22.18 12.56 -12.03
C ALA A 132 23.05 12.12 -13.22
N ASP A 133 22.82 10.93 -13.77
CA ASP A 133 23.58 10.39 -14.92
C ASP A 133 23.28 11.11 -16.26
N THR A 134 22.21 11.90 -16.34
CA THR A 134 21.78 12.61 -17.57
C THR A 134 22.23 14.07 -17.64
N HIS A 135 23.01 14.54 -16.66
CA HIS A 135 23.56 15.90 -16.57
C HIS A 135 25.07 15.85 -16.52
#